data_AF-A0A7U9SSQ0-F1
#
_entry.id   AF-A0A7U9SSQ0-F1
#
_cell.length_a   1.000
_cell.length_b   1.000
_cell.length_c   1.000
_cell.angle_alpha   90.00
_cell.angle_beta   90.00
_cell.angle_gamma   90.00
#
_symmetry.space_group_name_H-M   'P 1'
#
loop_
_entity.id
_entity.type
_entity.pdbx_description
1 polymer ?
#
loop_
_entity_poly.entity_id
_entity_poly.type
_entity_poly.pdbx_seq_one_letter_code
_entity_poly.pdbx_strand_id
1 'polypeptide(L)'
;MMMSEFIERTGFEPTAEEYAQIEESYYEFSGDKDAFCKDFLKNKGVERLIRGRASKIEELKKELEDMEKKLEAEKKASEKEINSLKEQLDKELDWKPCEGGTTMDQGRYEELATAGGTRVLTEQEAKDLIYNEFGFAPEKIRIINTVHTYEANKYHLMRKSNEYIRKPVYNASDWNYIRFDCAGWQYEMVNCSLQSYES
;
A
#
# COMPACT_ATOMS: atom_id res chain seq x y z
N MET A 1 -52.95 -1.70 -16.87
CA MET A 1 -53.45 -0.83 -15.77
C MET A 1 -52.24 -0.13 -15.22
N MET A 2 -52.24 1.18 -15.02
CA MET A 2 -51.02 1.94 -14.66
C MET A 2 -50.43 1.53 -13.30
N MET A 3 -49.11 1.67 -13.12
CA MET A 3 -48.43 1.28 -11.88
C MET A 3 -48.93 2.09 -10.68
N SER A 4 -49.16 3.39 -10.86
CA SER A 4 -49.79 4.24 -9.84
C SER A 4 -51.16 3.75 -9.44
N GLU A 5 -52.00 3.34 -10.40
CA GLU A 5 -53.34 2.81 -10.15
C GLU A 5 -53.31 1.50 -9.34
N PHE A 6 -52.29 0.66 -9.57
CA PHE A 6 -52.07 -0.58 -8.82
C PHE A 6 -51.59 -0.29 -7.39
N ILE A 7 -50.64 0.63 -7.22
CA ILE A 7 -50.12 1.06 -5.91
C ILE A 7 -51.27 1.65 -5.07
N GLU A 8 -52.07 2.54 -5.64
CA GLU A 8 -53.22 3.14 -4.96
C GLU A 8 -54.23 2.10 -4.46
N ARG A 9 -54.45 1.02 -5.23
CA ARG A 9 -55.44 -0.03 -4.92
C ARG A 9 -54.93 -1.09 -3.97
N THR A 10 -53.63 -1.40 -4.02
CA THR A 10 -53.05 -2.54 -3.27
C THR A 10 -52.17 -2.10 -2.11
N GLY A 11 -51.71 -0.85 -2.11
CA GLY A 11 -50.71 -0.33 -1.16
C GLY A 11 -49.31 -0.93 -1.31
N PHE A 12 -49.07 -1.72 -2.37
CA PHE A 12 -47.78 -2.36 -2.62
C PHE A 12 -47.05 -1.68 -3.77
N GLU A 13 -45.76 -1.41 -3.57
CA GLU A 13 -44.86 -0.82 -4.58
C GLU A 13 -44.00 -1.91 -5.25
N PRO A 14 -44.38 -2.35 -6.47
CA PRO A 14 -43.59 -3.32 -7.23
C PRO A 14 -42.35 -2.66 -7.85
N THR A 15 -41.35 -3.47 -8.18
CA THR A 15 -40.28 -3.04 -9.09
C THR A 15 -40.82 -2.95 -10.52
N ALA A 16 -40.06 -2.32 -11.43
CA ALA A 16 -40.46 -2.26 -12.85
C ALA A 16 -40.63 -3.65 -13.47
N GLU A 17 -39.77 -4.61 -13.10
CA GLU A 17 -39.84 -6.00 -13.59
C GLU A 17 -41.05 -6.74 -13.03
N GLU A 18 -41.32 -6.62 -11.72
CA GLU A 18 -42.49 -7.21 -11.09
C GLU A 18 -43.78 -6.62 -11.66
N TYR A 19 -43.80 -5.29 -11.90
CA TYR A 19 -44.95 -4.61 -12.47
C TYR A 19 -45.24 -5.05 -13.91
N ALA A 20 -44.21 -5.30 -14.73
CA ALA A 20 -44.42 -5.83 -16.09
C ALA A 20 -45.19 -7.16 -16.06
N GLN A 21 -44.86 -8.06 -15.12
CA GLN A 21 -45.56 -9.34 -14.93
C GLN A 21 -46.99 -9.16 -14.39
N ILE A 22 -47.19 -8.21 -13.48
CA ILE A 22 -48.51 -7.86 -12.94
C ILE A 22 -49.41 -7.29 -14.06
N GLU A 23 -48.85 -6.42 -14.90
CA GLU A 23 -49.58 -5.81 -16.01
C GLU A 23 -49.98 -6.85 -17.07
N GLU A 24 -49.07 -7.76 -17.43
CA GLU A 24 -49.37 -8.90 -18.30
C GLU A 24 -50.51 -9.75 -17.72
N SER A 25 -50.43 -10.11 -16.44
CA SER A 25 -51.48 -10.86 -15.74
C SER A 25 -52.83 -10.13 -15.72
N TYR A 26 -52.82 -8.79 -15.68
CA TYR A 26 -54.04 -7.99 -15.74
C TYR A 26 -54.68 -8.01 -17.12
N TYR A 27 -53.89 -8.01 -18.21
CA TYR A 27 -54.43 -8.09 -19.57
C TYR A 27 -55.15 -9.41 -19.86
N GLU A 28 -54.77 -10.49 -19.16
CA GLU A 28 -55.42 -11.80 -19.26
C GLU A 28 -56.65 -11.96 -18.34
N PHE A 29 -56.89 -11.00 -17.44
CA PHE A 29 -57.96 -11.07 -16.46
C PHE A 29 -59.28 -10.54 -17.04
N SER A 30 -60.36 -11.30 -16.92
CA SER A 30 -61.68 -10.98 -17.51
C SER A 30 -62.53 -9.98 -16.70
N GLY A 31 -61.91 -9.16 -15.84
CA GLY A 31 -62.60 -8.23 -14.93
C GLY A 31 -61.99 -6.83 -14.93
N ASP A 32 -62.61 -5.92 -14.18
CA ASP A 32 -62.10 -4.56 -14.04
C ASP A 32 -60.86 -4.46 -13.12
N LYS A 33 -60.28 -3.26 -13.04
CA LYS A 33 -59.07 -2.97 -12.24
C LYS A 33 -59.26 -3.30 -10.76
N ASP A 34 -60.45 -3.04 -10.22
CA ASP A 34 -60.74 -3.23 -8.79
C ASP A 34 -60.94 -4.71 -8.47
N ALA A 35 -61.62 -5.45 -9.35
CA ALA A 35 -61.77 -6.90 -9.26
C ALA A 35 -60.40 -7.60 -9.33
N PHE A 36 -59.52 -7.19 -10.25
CA PHE A 36 -58.17 -7.73 -10.37
C PHE A 36 -57.35 -7.48 -9.09
N CYS A 37 -57.29 -6.24 -8.60
CA CYS A 37 -56.49 -5.91 -7.42
C CYS A 37 -56.97 -6.66 -6.17
N LYS A 38 -58.30 -6.81 -6.00
CA LYS A 38 -58.88 -7.62 -4.91
C LYS A 38 -58.53 -9.09 -5.03
N ASP A 39 -58.60 -9.66 -6.24
CA ASP A 39 -58.23 -11.06 -6.48
C ASP A 39 -56.73 -11.28 -6.23
N PHE A 40 -55.88 -10.39 -6.72
CA PHE A 40 -54.42 -10.41 -6.49
C PHE A 40 -54.08 -10.45 -5.00
N LEU A 41 -54.69 -9.58 -4.20
CA LEU A 41 -54.50 -9.55 -2.74
C LEU A 41 -55.04 -10.82 -2.08
N LYS A 42 -56.25 -11.26 -2.45
CA LYS A 42 -56.87 -12.48 -1.91
C LYS A 42 -56.01 -13.72 -2.17
N ASN A 43 -55.38 -13.78 -3.34
CA ASN A 43 -54.49 -14.86 -3.77
C ASN A 43 -53.03 -14.63 -3.34
N LYS A 44 -52.79 -13.77 -2.33
CA LYS A 44 -51.47 -13.53 -1.72
C LYS A 44 -50.41 -13.10 -2.72
N GLY A 45 -50.79 -12.28 -3.70
CA GLY A 45 -49.90 -11.80 -4.75
C GLY A 45 -48.69 -11.04 -4.20
N VAL A 46 -48.90 -10.19 -3.20
CA VAL A 46 -47.84 -9.42 -2.54
C VAL A 46 -46.84 -10.35 -1.85
N GLU A 47 -47.32 -11.34 -1.09
CA GLU A 47 -46.46 -12.28 -0.38
C GLU A 47 -45.69 -13.18 -1.34
N ARG A 48 -46.25 -13.51 -2.51
CA ARG A 48 -45.54 -14.23 -3.57
C ARG A 48 -44.38 -13.38 -4.11
N LEU A 49 -44.60 -12.09 -4.38
CA LEU A 49 -43.54 -11.18 -4.84
C LEU A 49 -42.45 -11.01 -3.78
N ILE A 50 -42.81 -10.76 -2.52
CA ILE A 50 -41.83 -10.64 -1.42
C ILE A 50 -41.00 -11.92 -1.28
N ARG A 51 -41.64 -13.10 -1.40
CA ARG A 51 -40.92 -14.39 -1.38
C ARG A 51 -39.97 -14.51 -2.59
N GLY A 52 -40.42 -14.10 -3.78
CA GLY A 52 -39.60 -14.04 -4.98
C GLY A 52 -38.36 -13.16 -4.80
N ARG A 53 -38.54 -11.95 -4.24
CA ARG A 53 -37.43 -11.04 -3.88
C ARG A 53 -36.45 -11.72 -2.94
N ALA A 54 -36.94 -12.35 -1.87
CA ALA A 54 -36.08 -13.04 -0.90
C ALA A 54 -35.29 -14.18 -1.56
N SER A 55 -35.92 -15.00 -2.40
CA SER A 55 -35.23 -16.05 -3.16
C SER A 55 -34.18 -15.49 -4.10
N LYS A 56 -34.46 -14.38 -4.81
CA LYS A 56 -33.49 -13.76 -5.71
C LYS A 56 -32.31 -13.15 -4.96
N ILE A 57 -32.55 -12.54 -3.80
CA ILE A 57 -31.50 -12.02 -2.93
C ILE A 57 -30.57 -13.16 -2.47
N GLU A 58 -31.12 -14.30 -2.06
CA GLU A 58 -30.30 -15.45 -1.65
C GLU A 58 -29.50 -16.05 -2.81
N GLU A 59 -30.06 -16.10 -4.01
CA GLU A 59 -29.33 -16.51 -5.22
C GLU A 59 -28.17 -15.56 -5.53
N LEU A 60 -28.43 -14.25 -5.57
CA LEU A 60 -27.41 -13.24 -5.84
C LEU A 60 -26.30 -13.23 -4.78
N LYS A 61 -26.66 -13.43 -3.50
CA LYS A 61 -25.66 -13.56 -2.42
C LYS A 61 -24.75 -14.76 -2.65
N LYS A 62 -25.30 -15.89 -3.07
CA LYS A 62 -24.51 -17.09 -3.37
C LYS A 62 -23.60 -16.87 -4.58
N GLU A 63 -24.09 -16.24 -5.64
CA GLU A 63 -23.27 -15.88 -6.80
C GLU A 63 -22.13 -14.94 -6.42
N LEU A 64 -22.39 -13.94 -5.57
CA LEU A 64 -21.36 -13.05 -5.03
C LEU A 64 -20.31 -13.82 -4.24
N GLU A 65 -20.71 -14.73 -3.34
CA GLU A 65 -19.78 -15.55 -2.56
C GLU A 65 -18.90 -16.44 -3.44
N ASP A 66 -19.48 -17.04 -4.48
CA ASP A 66 -18.74 -17.88 -5.44
C ASP A 66 -17.77 -17.04 -6.30
N MET A 67 -18.15 -15.83 -6.68
CA MET A 67 -17.25 -14.90 -7.37
C MET A 67 -16.11 -14.42 -6.48
N GLU A 68 -16.38 -14.07 -5.22
CA GLU A 68 -15.36 -13.70 -4.25
C GLU A 68 -14.33 -14.81 -4.05
N LYS A 69 -14.80 -16.06 -3.92
CA LYS A 69 -13.92 -17.24 -3.83
C LYS A 69 -13.04 -17.42 -5.06
N LYS A 70 -13.58 -17.21 -6.26
CA LYS A 70 -12.81 -17.29 -7.52
C LYS A 70 -11.76 -16.19 -7.60
N LEU A 71 -12.15 -14.94 -7.31
CA LEU A 71 -11.22 -13.80 -7.32
C LEU A 71 -10.08 -14.00 -6.33
N GLU A 72 -10.36 -14.48 -5.12
CA GLU A 72 -9.33 -14.74 -4.12
C GLU A 72 -8.38 -15.88 -4.57
N ALA A 73 -8.90 -16.92 -5.21
CA ALA A 73 -8.09 -18.00 -5.77
C ALA A 73 -7.17 -17.51 -6.90
N GLU A 74 -7.69 -16.69 -7.83
CA GLU A 74 -6.94 -16.10 -8.93
C GLU A 74 -5.87 -15.12 -8.44
N LYS A 75 -6.21 -14.29 -7.45
CA LYS A 75 -5.27 -13.38 -6.80
C LYS A 75 -4.12 -14.15 -6.18
N LYS A 76 -4.42 -15.20 -5.40
CA LYS A 76 -3.40 -16.05 -4.78
C LYS A 76 -2.53 -16.78 -5.80
N ALA A 77 -3.09 -17.21 -6.92
CA ALA A 77 -2.32 -17.81 -8.02
C ALA A 77 -1.37 -16.79 -8.65
N SER A 78 -1.88 -15.58 -8.93
CA SER A 78 -1.10 -14.48 -9.51
C SER A 78 0.03 -14.02 -8.59
N GLU A 79 -0.23 -13.90 -7.28
CA GLU A 79 0.79 -13.56 -6.28
C GLU A 79 1.92 -14.59 -6.23
N LYS A 80 1.59 -15.88 -6.34
CA LYS A 80 2.60 -16.95 -6.41
C LYS A 80 3.45 -16.85 -7.68
N GLU A 81 2.83 -16.58 -8.82
CA GLU A 81 3.55 -16.41 -10.09
C GLU A 81 4.47 -15.18 -10.05
N ILE A 82 3.98 -14.04 -9.55
CA ILE A 82 4.79 -12.83 -9.36
C ILE A 82 6.00 -13.12 -8.47
N ASN A 83 5.81 -13.82 -7.35
CA ASN A 83 6.92 -14.16 -6.45
C ASN A 83 7.93 -15.09 -7.13
N SER A 84 7.48 -16.11 -7.86
CA SER A 84 8.38 -16.99 -8.60
C SER A 84 9.16 -16.26 -9.69
N LEU A 85 8.51 -15.36 -10.44
CA LEU A 85 9.18 -14.55 -11.46
C LEU A 85 10.18 -13.57 -10.84
N LYS A 86 9.86 -12.99 -9.68
CA LYS A 86 10.81 -12.15 -8.92
C LYS A 86 12.05 -12.94 -8.49
N GLU A 87 11.88 -14.14 -7.95
CA GLU A 87 13.00 -15.01 -7.56
C GLU A 87 13.87 -15.40 -8.76
N GLN A 88 13.25 -15.75 -9.89
CA GLN A 88 13.96 -16.05 -11.14
C GLN A 88 14.73 -14.83 -11.64
N LEU A 89 14.11 -13.65 -11.58
CA LEU A 89 14.74 -12.40 -11.99
C LEU A 89 15.92 -12.06 -11.08
N ASP A 90 15.77 -12.12 -9.76
CA ASP A 90 16.87 -11.85 -8.82
C ASP A 90 18.03 -12.83 -9.01
N LYS A 91 17.74 -14.11 -9.26
CA LYS A 91 18.76 -15.11 -9.59
C LYS A 91 19.47 -14.79 -10.90
N GLU A 92 18.73 -14.35 -11.92
CA GLU A 92 19.29 -14.01 -13.23
C GLU A 92 20.14 -12.73 -13.17
N LEU A 93 19.70 -11.74 -12.39
CA LEU A 93 20.39 -10.47 -12.22
C LEU A 93 21.68 -10.61 -11.40
N ASP A 94 21.78 -11.62 -10.54
CA ASP A 94 23.00 -11.95 -9.77
C ASP A 94 23.52 -10.72 -9.01
N TRP A 95 22.65 -10.15 -8.17
CA TRP A 95 22.95 -8.96 -7.37
C TRP A 95 24.10 -9.24 -6.39
N LYS A 96 25.09 -8.35 -6.41
CA LYS A 96 26.27 -8.43 -5.53
C LYS A 96 26.54 -7.09 -4.86
N PRO A 97 27.04 -7.10 -3.62
CA PRO A 97 27.52 -5.87 -2.99
C PRO A 97 28.50 -5.14 -3.90
N CYS A 98 28.31 -3.84 -4.05
CA CYS A 98 29.19 -2.99 -4.85
C CYS A 98 29.75 -1.85 -4.00
N GLU A 99 30.78 -1.18 -4.52
CA GLU A 99 31.19 0.11 -3.97
C GLU A 99 30.04 1.11 -4.16
N GLY A 100 29.71 1.84 -3.09
CA GLY A 100 28.57 2.76 -3.05
C GLY A 100 27.89 2.80 -1.68
N GLY A 101 27.48 4.00 -1.28
CA GLY A 101 26.77 4.27 -0.04
C GLY A 101 27.71 4.56 1.12
N THR A 102 27.36 4.06 2.30
CA THR A 102 28.14 4.30 3.52
C THR A 102 29.47 3.56 3.51
N THR A 103 30.51 4.26 3.93
CA THR A 103 31.88 3.73 4.12
C THR A 103 32.08 3.13 5.51
N MET A 104 31.24 3.51 6.46
CA MET A 104 31.27 2.97 7.82
C MET A 104 30.46 1.66 7.90
N ASP A 105 31.11 0.59 8.35
CA ASP A 105 30.45 -0.69 8.64
C ASP A 105 29.37 -0.52 9.74
N GLN A 106 28.27 -1.26 9.60
CA GLN A 106 27.14 -1.15 10.54
C GLN A 106 27.51 -1.60 11.95
N GLY A 107 28.23 -2.72 12.09
CA GLY A 107 28.66 -3.22 13.41
C GLY A 107 29.60 -2.23 14.09
N ARG A 108 30.55 -1.67 13.34
CA ARG A 108 31.45 -0.62 13.87
C ARG A 108 30.70 0.64 14.29
N TYR A 109 29.65 1.04 13.56
CA TYR A 109 28.83 2.18 13.93
C TYR A 109 28.06 1.90 15.23
N GLU A 110 27.48 0.71 15.37
CA GLU A 110 26.74 0.32 16.58
C GLU A 110 27.65 0.25 17.81
N GLU A 111 28.85 -0.30 17.66
CA GLU A 111 29.89 -0.29 18.69
C GLU A 111 30.23 1.14 19.11
N LEU A 112 30.50 2.02 18.15
CA LEU A 112 30.75 3.44 18.41
C LEU A 112 29.57 4.08 19.15
N ALA A 113 28.35 3.91 18.65
CA ALA A 113 27.15 4.54 19.19
C ALA A 113 26.82 4.09 20.61
N THR A 114 27.24 2.89 21.01
CA THR A 114 26.97 2.31 22.34
C THR A 114 28.15 2.37 23.29
N ALA A 115 29.35 2.70 22.81
CA ALA A 115 30.55 2.78 23.63
C ALA A 115 30.43 3.84 24.74
N GLY A 116 31.02 3.51 25.90
CA GLY A 116 31.10 4.43 27.03
C GLY A 116 31.83 5.72 26.63
N GLY A 117 31.25 6.87 26.98
CA GLY A 117 31.80 8.18 26.64
C GLY A 117 31.42 8.70 25.25
N THR A 118 30.74 7.91 24.41
CA THR A 118 30.19 8.41 23.14
C THR A 118 29.05 9.37 23.41
N ARG A 119 29.11 10.55 22.78
CA ARG A 119 27.99 11.49 22.73
C ARG A 119 27.32 11.44 21.37
N VAL A 120 26.00 11.54 21.37
CA VAL A 120 25.23 11.87 20.16
C VAL A 120 25.28 13.39 20.01
N LEU A 121 25.75 13.87 18.86
CA LEU A 121 25.85 15.29 18.58
C LEU A 121 24.50 15.86 18.18
N THR A 122 24.24 17.11 18.57
CA THR A 122 23.18 17.91 17.95
C THR A 122 23.57 18.33 16.54
N GLU A 123 22.61 18.81 15.76
CA GLU A 123 22.90 19.27 14.39
C GLU A 123 23.92 20.42 14.38
N GLN A 124 23.84 21.35 15.34
CA GLN A 124 24.79 22.46 15.45
C GLN A 124 26.20 21.98 15.83
N GLU A 125 26.32 21.11 16.84
CA GLU A 125 27.62 20.57 17.24
C GLU A 125 28.27 19.75 16.11
N ALA A 126 27.47 19.00 15.34
CA ALA A 126 27.96 18.27 14.17
C ALA A 126 28.48 19.22 13.09
N LYS A 127 27.75 20.31 12.79
CA LYS A 127 28.18 21.35 11.84
C LYS A 127 29.46 22.05 12.29
N ASP A 128 29.52 22.43 13.57
CA ASP A 128 30.68 23.09 14.16
C ASP A 128 31.91 22.17 14.08
N LEU A 129 31.75 20.88 14.37
CA LEU A 129 32.84 19.90 14.25
C LEU A 129 33.33 19.79 12.80
N ILE A 130 32.42 19.63 11.83
CA ILE A 130 32.79 19.53 10.40
C ILE A 130 33.51 20.81 9.93
N TYR A 131 33.06 21.99 10.35
CA TYR A 131 33.72 23.26 10.04
C TYR A 131 35.12 23.33 10.65
N ASN A 132 35.27 22.96 11.92
CA ASN A 132 36.56 23.04 12.60
C ASN A 132 37.59 22.05 12.02
N GLU A 133 37.16 20.86 11.60
CA GLU A 133 38.06 19.81 11.09
C GLU A 133 38.39 19.98 9.60
N PHE A 134 37.42 20.38 8.77
CA PHE A 134 37.56 20.37 7.30
C PHE A 134 37.28 21.73 6.63
N GLY A 135 36.82 22.74 7.38
CA GLY A 135 36.58 24.09 6.86
C GLY A 135 35.30 24.26 6.03
N PHE A 136 34.37 23.29 6.03
CA PHE A 136 33.08 23.45 5.33
C PHE A 136 32.24 24.53 5.99
N ALA A 137 31.67 25.43 5.19
CA ALA A 137 30.84 26.51 5.69
C ALA A 137 29.56 25.97 6.37
N PRO A 138 29.33 26.20 7.68
CA PRO A 138 28.23 25.59 8.44
C PRO A 138 26.84 25.77 7.84
N GLU A 139 26.61 26.91 7.18
CA GLU A 139 25.34 27.26 6.55
C GLU A 139 25.01 26.43 5.30
N LYS A 140 26.02 25.77 4.69
CA LYS A 140 25.85 24.89 3.53
C LYS A 140 25.80 23.41 3.90
N ILE A 141 26.05 23.08 5.16
CA ILE A 141 26.05 21.71 5.67
C ILE A 141 24.62 21.29 6.03
N ARG A 142 24.24 20.09 5.59
CA ARG A 142 23.01 19.41 6.01
C ARG A 142 23.37 18.05 6.60
N ILE A 143 23.07 17.83 7.87
CA ILE A 143 23.27 16.52 8.51
C ILE A 143 22.20 15.55 8.01
N ILE A 144 22.62 14.34 7.64
CA ILE A 144 21.75 13.28 7.12
C ILE A 144 21.87 12.08 8.05
N ASN A 145 20.74 11.55 8.50
CA ASN A 145 20.73 10.41 9.42
C ASN A 145 20.43 9.08 8.73
N THR A 146 19.99 9.10 7.47
CA THR A 146 19.64 7.89 6.72
C THR A 146 20.77 7.58 5.75
N VAL A 147 21.33 6.39 5.85
CA VAL A 147 22.36 5.92 4.93
C VAL A 147 22.02 4.56 4.34
N HIS A 148 22.49 4.33 3.13
CA HIS A 148 22.28 3.11 2.37
C HIS A 148 23.59 2.37 2.07
N THR A 149 23.45 1.09 1.76
CA THR A 149 24.43 0.33 0.97
C THR A 149 23.79 -0.07 -0.35
N TYR A 150 24.62 -0.33 -1.36
CA TYR A 150 24.16 -0.64 -2.70
C TYR A 150 24.64 -2.01 -3.16
N GLU A 151 23.88 -2.58 -4.08
CA GLU A 151 24.26 -3.77 -4.82
C GLU A 151 24.09 -3.51 -6.31
N ALA A 152 24.98 -4.11 -7.11
CA ALA A 152 24.95 -4.03 -8.55
C ALA A 152 24.63 -5.40 -9.14
N ASN A 153 23.84 -5.42 -10.20
CA ASN A 153 23.59 -6.64 -10.96
C ASN A 153 24.67 -6.88 -12.04
N LYS A 154 24.61 -8.03 -12.70
CA LYS A 154 25.54 -8.39 -13.79
C LYS A 154 25.51 -7.45 -15.01
N TYR A 155 24.52 -6.55 -15.08
CA TYR A 155 24.40 -5.53 -16.11
C TYR A 155 24.83 -4.12 -15.62
N HIS A 156 25.50 -4.04 -14.46
CA HIS A 156 25.98 -2.80 -13.85
C HIS A 156 24.88 -1.80 -13.47
N LEU A 157 23.65 -2.26 -13.27
CA LEU A 157 22.60 -1.43 -12.67
C LEU A 157 22.68 -1.57 -11.16
N MET A 158 22.65 -0.43 -10.46
CA MET A 158 22.67 -0.37 -9.00
C MET A 158 21.25 -0.29 -8.42
N ARG A 159 21.05 -0.91 -7.26
CA ARG A 159 19.88 -0.68 -6.40
C ARG A 159 20.29 -0.55 -4.94
N LYS A 160 19.42 0.08 -4.14
CA LYS A 160 19.58 0.12 -2.69
C LYS A 160 19.43 -1.29 -2.12
N SER A 161 20.42 -1.73 -1.36
CA SER A 161 20.43 -3.04 -0.70
C SER A 161 19.93 -2.93 0.74
N ASN A 162 20.52 -2.03 1.54
CA ASN A 162 20.11 -1.81 2.93
C ASN A 162 19.91 -0.32 3.24
N GLU A 163 19.13 -0.04 4.28
CA GLU A 163 18.92 1.30 4.84
C GLU A 163 19.18 1.26 6.35
N TYR A 164 19.98 2.20 6.83
CA TYR A 164 20.35 2.34 8.23
C TYR A 164 20.07 3.76 8.71
N ILE A 165 19.64 3.89 9.98
CA ILE A 165 19.49 5.18 10.65
C ILE A 165 20.67 5.38 11.58
N ARG A 166 21.52 6.35 11.26
CA ARG A 166 22.75 6.68 11.97
C ARG A 166 22.76 8.16 12.37
N LYS A 167 22.81 8.42 13.68
CA LYS A 167 22.95 9.78 14.22
C LYS A 167 24.42 10.19 14.19
N PRO A 168 24.72 11.50 14.14
CA PRO A 168 26.08 11.97 14.32
C PRO A 168 26.55 11.64 15.73
N VAL A 169 27.70 10.98 15.84
CA VAL A 169 28.26 10.51 17.11
C VAL A 169 29.75 10.83 17.21
N TYR A 170 30.18 11.16 18.42
CA TYR A 170 31.57 11.47 18.73
C TYR A 170 31.96 10.82 20.05
N ASN A 171 33.02 10.01 20.02
CA ASN A 171 33.69 9.53 21.22
C ASN A 171 35.06 10.21 21.35
N ALA A 172 35.85 10.12 20.28
CA ALA A 172 37.20 10.69 20.20
C ALA A 172 37.50 11.18 18.77
N SER A 173 38.63 11.86 18.59
CA SER A 173 39.08 12.35 17.27
C SER A 173 39.32 11.20 16.28
N ASP A 174 39.74 10.04 16.75
CA ASP A 174 39.90 8.83 15.93
C ASP A 174 38.69 7.88 16.00
N TRP A 175 37.60 8.29 16.64
CA TRP A 175 36.39 7.47 16.79
C TRP A 175 35.11 8.32 16.81
N ASN A 176 34.60 8.59 15.60
CA ASN A 176 33.43 9.43 15.34
C ASN A 176 32.79 9.10 14.00
N TYR A 177 31.53 9.50 13.84
CA TYR A 177 30.79 9.31 12.59
C TYR A 177 29.81 10.45 12.37
N ILE A 178 29.83 11.07 11.19
CA ILE A 178 28.82 12.03 10.74
C ILE A 178 28.58 11.88 9.24
N ARG A 179 27.34 11.65 8.81
CA ARG A 179 26.92 11.78 7.41
C ARG A 179 26.36 13.17 7.16
N PHE A 180 26.85 13.85 6.12
CA PHE A 180 26.39 15.19 5.78
C PHE A 180 26.52 15.52 4.28
N ASP A 181 25.62 16.36 3.79
CA ASP A 181 25.72 16.94 2.45
C ASP A 181 26.23 18.38 2.57
N CYS A 182 27.07 18.78 1.61
CA CYS A 182 27.51 20.17 1.50
C CYS A 182 27.54 20.60 0.04
N ALA A 183 26.79 21.67 -0.28
CA ALA A 183 26.77 22.29 -1.61
C ALA A 183 26.53 21.31 -2.79
N GLY A 184 25.66 20.31 -2.60
CA GLY A 184 25.30 19.31 -3.62
C GLY A 184 26.20 18.07 -3.65
N TRP A 185 27.23 18.03 -2.80
CA TRP A 185 28.10 16.87 -2.63
C TRP A 185 27.77 16.13 -1.34
N GLN A 186 28.04 14.82 -1.34
CA GLN A 186 27.66 13.91 -0.28
C GLN A 186 28.92 13.36 0.40
N TYR A 187 29.01 13.49 1.72
CA TYR A 187 30.19 13.11 2.49
C TYR A 187 29.84 12.31 3.75
N GLU A 188 30.80 11.51 4.19
CA GLU A 188 30.87 10.94 5.52
C GLU A 188 32.18 11.34 6.19
N MET A 189 32.08 11.85 7.41
CA MET A 189 33.20 11.92 8.35
C MET A 189 33.23 10.60 9.11
N VAL A 190 34.32 9.83 8.95
CA VAL A 190 34.54 8.58 9.68
C VAL A 190 35.91 8.66 10.34
N ASN A 191 35.95 8.64 11.67
CA ASN A 191 37.18 8.72 12.47
C ASN A 191 38.07 9.91 12.05
N CYS A 192 37.49 11.11 11.96
CA CYS A 192 38.10 12.34 11.45
C CYS A 192 38.70 12.26 10.03
N SER A 193 38.32 11.26 9.23
CA SER A 193 38.65 11.20 7.81
C SER A 193 37.42 11.53 6.97
N LEU A 194 37.59 12.38 5.97
CA LEU A 194 36.53 12.73 5.02
C LEU A 194 36.46 11.69 3.90
N GLN A 195 35.31 11.05 3.76
CA GLN A 195 35.00 10.06 2.74
C GLN A 195 33.89 10.57 1.82
N SER A 196 33.98 10.27 0.53
CA SER A 196 32.87 10.49 -0.39
C SER A 196 31.76 9.49 -0.09
N TYR A 197 30.53 9.98 -0.11
CA TYR A 197 29.36 9.14 -0.05
C TYR A 197 28.76 9.02 -1.45
N GLU A 198 29.03 7.90 -2.11
CA GLU A 198 28.57 7.67 -3.47
C GLU A 198 27.13 7.15 -3.45
N SER A 199 26.23 7.79 -4.19
CA SER A 199 24.80 7.45 -4.26
C SER A 199 24.34 7.26 -5.69
#